data_AF-A0A0A8HUT7-F1
#
_entry.id   AF-A0A0A8HUT7-F1
#
_cell.length_a   1.000
_cell.length_b   1.000
_cell.length_c   1.000
_cell.angle_alpha   90.00
_cell.angle_beta   90.00
_cell.angle_gamma   90.00
#
_symmetry.space_group_name_H-M   'P 1'
#
loop_
_entity.id
_entity.type
_entity.pdbx_description
1 polymer ?
#
loop_
_entity_poly.entity_id
_entity_poly.type
_entity_poly.pdbx_seq_one_letter_code
_entity_poly.pdbx_strand_id
1 'polypeptide(L)'
;MKKICQKRDVFYIAGYDPRGYRHYYAMFKKKLAEQNTLLNYDYTLSKAQVDAYAFWQIQTPYTSITYTFLSWNDIVKKNWSEGIKDALSDCYSFFRIYTITGLFLKFGKESPHQLITGYYPFFYVLLSLIFTLFCAFGSLFYLQNFHIVLRILAFILSLVFLPKMLYKLGKKLAVFWIARICSFCANWEKNSQGELELRMDDFARVIFEKLKENVNDKNYELILSAHSVGTVLCINVLAKVLRKCEKENVSFKNLKVLTLGECIPLVSYQKRSFEFRKDLEYLGSKNLIWYDFTSIIDGACFAQVDFIRTSGVKAQFSPKYLSAKFHTLYKNKDYKKIKKDKYKAHFLYLFATQIQGVYNFFEIIIGKNKLEEKIK
;
A
#
# COMPACT_ATOMS: atom_id res chain seq x y z
N MET A 1 -29.56 -16.93 -5.96
CA MET A 1 -28.88 -17.96 -5.14
C MET A 1 -27.42 -17.53 -4.96
N LYS A 2 -26.90 -17.50 -3.72
CA LYS A 2 -25.50 -17.10 -3.45
C LYS A 2 -24.54 -18.07 -4.15
N LYS A 3 -23.58 -17.56 -4.94
CA LYS A 3 -22.58 -18.37 -5.63
C LYS A 3 -21.52 -18.85 -4.64
N ILE A 4 -21.60 -20.11 -4.23
CA ILE A 4 -20.59 -20.77 -3.39
C ILE A 4 -19.29 -20.90 -4.20
N CYS A 5 -18.16 -20.64 -3.54
CA CYS A 5 -16.82 -20.81 -4.09
C CYS A 5 -16.23 -22.11 -3.53
N GLN A 6 -15.84 -23.05 -4.39
CA GLN A 6 -15.21 -24.31 -3.96
C GLN A 6 -13.68 -24.23 -3.98
N LYS A 7 -13.13 -23.45 -4.91
CA LYS A 7 -11.69 -23.25 -5.06
C LYS A 7 -11.38 -21.77 -5.23
N ARG A 8 -10.45 -21.25 -4.43
CA ARG A 8 -10.04 -19.85 -4.48
C ARG A 8 -8.52 -19.73 -4.52
N ASP A 9 -8.01 -19.03 -5.52
CA ASP A 9 -6.62 -18.56 -5.49
C ASP A 9 -6.61 -17.07 -5.12
N VAL A 10 -5.75 -16.69 -4.17
CA VAL A 10 -5.54 -15.30 -3.79
C VAL A 10 -4.09 -14.95 -4.06
N PHE A 11 -3.86 -14.02 -4.99
CA PHE A 11 -2.55 -13.47 -5.27
C PHE A 11 -2.44 -12.11 -4.59
N TYR A 12 -1.51 -11.98 -3.65
CA TYR A 12 -1.35 -10.77 -2.86
C TYR A 12 -0.05 -10.03 -3.20
N ILE A 13 -0.17 -8.77 -3.63
CA ILE A 13 0.95 -7.85 -3.84
C ILE A 13 1.05 -6.89 -2.64
N ALA A 14 2.15 -6.98 -1.90
CA ALA A 14 2.41 -6.13 -0.75
C ALA A 14 2.77 -4.68 -1.15
N GLY A 15 2.66 -3.75 -0.19
CA GLY A 15 3.17 -2.39 -0.31
C GLY A 15 4.70 -2.29 -0.37
N TYR A 16 5.21 -1.05 -0.36
CA TYR A 16 6.65 -0.76 -0.32
C TYR A 16 7.21 -1.08 1.07
N ASP A 17 7.47 -2.36 1.29
CA ASP A 17 7.86 -2.93 2.58
C ASP A 17 9.01 -3.94 2.43
N PRO A 18 10.14 -3.77 3.15
CA PRO A 18 11.30 -4.66 3.03
C PRO A 18 11.07 -6.02 3.71
N ARG A 19 9.97 -6.18 4.47
CA ARG A 19 9.65 -7.44 5.13
C ARG A 19 9.14 -8.46 4.12
N GLY A 20 9.68 -9.68 4.19
CA GLY A 20 9.33 -10.76 3.27
C GLY A 20 8.15 -11.61 3.74
N TYR A 21 7.86 -12.67 2.98
CA TYR A 21 6.71 -13.56 3.18
C TYR A 21 6.57 -14.11 4.60
N ARG A 22 7.69 -14.39 5.32
CA ARG A 22 7.64 -14.90 6.70
C ARG A 22 6.90 -13.95 7.65
N HIS A 23 7.12 -12.65 7.49
CA HIS A 23 6.43 -11.63 8.28
C HIS A 23 4.93 -11.61 7.95
N TYR A 24 4.59 -11.63 6.65
CA TYR A 24 3.20 -11.60 6.19
C TYR A 24 2.43 -12.87 6.56
N TYR A 25 3.06 -14.05 6.49
CA TYR A 25 2.47 -15.30 6.95
C TYR A 25 2.23 -15.29 8.47
N ALA A 26 3.22 -14.86 9.26
CA ALA A 26 3.06 -14.76 10.72
C ALA A 26 1.94 -13.76 11.10
N MET A 27 1.87 -12.63 10.40
CA MET A 27 0.80 -11.65 10.55
C MET A 27 -0.56 -12.23 10.16
N PHE A 28 -0.66 -12.86 8.99
CA PHE A 28 -1.88 -13.50 8.51
C PHE A 28 -2.39 -14.55 9.49
N LYS A 29 -1.53 -15.48 9.92
CA LYS A 29 -1.87 -16.52 10.91
C LYS A 29 -2.40 -15.92 12.21
N LYS A 30 -1.68 -14.93 12.76
CA LYS A 30 -2.08 -14.27 14.01
C LYS A 30 -3.42 -13.56 13.86
N LYS A 31 -3.60 -12.79 12.78
CA LYS A 31 -4.79 -11.99 12.55
C LYS A 31 -6.00 -12.83 12.15
N LEU A 32 -5.81 -13.93 11.42
CA LEU A 32 -6.88 -14.88 11.17
C LEU A 32 -7.36 -15.54 12.48
N ALA A 33 -6.43 -15.94 13.35
CA ALA A 33 -6.80 -16.48 14.67
C ALA A 33 -7.55 -15.46 15.55
N GLU A 34 -7.09 -14.20 15.58
CA GLU A 34 -7.81 -13.11 16.26
C GLU A 34 -9.23 -12.93 15.69
N GLN A 35 -9.39 -12.90 14.36
CA GLN A 35 -10.69 -12.76 13.73
C GLN A 35 -11.59 -13.97 14.02
N ASN A 36 -11.01 -15.16 14.12
CA ASN A 36 -11.77 -16.38 14.37
C ASN A 36 -12.50 -16.37 15.71
N THR A 37 -11.98 -15.65 16.70
CA THR A 37 -12.66 -15.49 18.00
C THR A 37 -14.01 -14.77 17.88
N LEU A 38 -14.25 -14.03 16.79
CA LEU A 38 -15.49 -13.31 16.54
C LEU A 38 -16.45 -14.05 15.60
N LEU A 39 -15.92 -14.78 14.61
CA LEU A 39 -16.71 -15.35 13.51
C LEU A 39 -16.73 -16.88 13.48
N ASN A 40 -15.92 -17.56 14.30
CA ASN A 40 -15.91 -19.01 14.47
C ASN A 40 -15.88 -19.78 13.13
N TYR A 41 -15.00 -19.36 12.23
CA TYR A 41 -14.65 -20.11 11.04
C TYR A 41 -14.13 -21.50 11.42
N ASP A 42 -14.69 -22.52 10.77
CA ASP A 42 -14.09 -23.84 10.70
C ASP A 42 -13.02 -23.83 9.59
N TYR A 43 -11.74 -23.86 9.98
CA TYR A 43 -10.64 -23.86 9.03
C TYR A 43 -9.41 -24.60 9.53
N THR A 44 -8.63 -25.12 8.59
CA THR A 44 -7.25 -25.52 8.81
C THR A 44 -6.31 -24.63 8.00
N LEU A 45 -5.14 -24.32 8.56
CA LEU A 45 -4.12 -23.48 7.95
C LEU A 45 -2.81 -24.25 7.85
N SER A 46 -2.28 -24.40 6.63
CA SER A 46 -0.99 -25.05 6.39
C SER A 46 0.18 -24.17 6.86
N LYS A 47 1.37 -24.78 6.97
CA LYS A 47 2.63 -24.01 7.01
C LYS A 47 2.82 -23.27 5.68
N ALA A 48 3.54 -22.15 5.73
CA ALA A 48 4.01 -21.50 4.51
C ALA A 48 5.00 -22.40 3.77
N GLN A 49 4.77 -22.55 2.47
CA GLN A 49 5.61 -23.26 1.52
C GLN A 49 6.16 -22.27 0.50
N VAL A 50 7.20 -22.65 -0.23
CA VAL A 50 7.81 -21.84 -1.29
C VAL A 50 7.99 -22.74 -2.50
N ASP A 51 7.39 -22.32 -3.61
CA ASP A 51 7.66 -22.85 -4.95
C ASP A 51 8.13 -21.67 -5.82
N ALA A 52 7.43 -21.31 -6.90
CA ALA A 52 7.68 -20.05 -7.62
C ALA A 52 7.51 -18.82 -6.71
N TYR A 53 6.49 -18.86 -5.84
CA TYR A 53 6.21 -17.85 -4.83
C TYR A 53 5.92 -18.51 -3.48
N ALA A 54 6.05 -17.75 -2.41
CA ALA A 54 5.64 -18.23 -1.10
C ALA A 54 4.11 -18.30 -1.03
N PHE A 55 3.56 -19.41 -0.55
CA PHE A 55 2.12 -19.60 -0.41
C PHE A 55 1.76 -20.40 0.84
N TRP A 56 0.49 -20.35 1.22
CA TRP A 56 -0.09 -21.22 2.24
C TRP A 56 -1.53 -21.56 1.87
N GLN A 57 -1.99 -22.71 2.35
CA GLN A 57 -3.32 -23.23 2.07
C GLN A 57 -4.23 -23.03 3.28
N ILE A 58 -5.47 -22.64 3.01
CA ILE A 58 -6.55 -22.60 3.98
C ILE A 58 -7.65 -23.53 3.47
N GLN A 59 -8.02 -24.52 4.29
CA GLN A 59 -9.16 -25.39 3.98
C GLN A 59 -10.32 -25.03 4.90
N THR A 60 -11.48 -24.80 4.33
CA THR A 60 -12.77 -24.67 5.05
C THR A 60 -13.70 -25.80 4.60
N PRO A 61 -14.86 -26.01 5.25
CA PRO A 61 -15.85 -27.00 4.80
C PRO A 61 -16.36 -26.80 3.37
N TYR A 62 -16.26 -25.57 2.84
CA TYR A 62 -16.82 -25.22 1.53
C TYR A 62 -15.78 -24.85 0.47
N THR A 63 -14.64 -24.31 0.88
CA THR A 63 -13.67 -23.69 -0.02
C THR A 63 -12.24 -24.13 0.32
N SER A 64 -11.52 -24.61 -0.70
CA SER A 64 -10.07 -24.78 -0.68
C SER A 64 -9.40 -23.52 -1.21
N ILE A 65 -8.53 -22.90 -0.41
CA ILE A 65 -7.95 -21.59 -0.70
C ILE A 65 -6.42 -21.70 -0.74
N THR A 66 -5.82 -21.21 -1.81
CA THR A 66 -4.37 -21.00 -1.89
C THR A 66 -4.09 -19.50 -1.82
N TYR A 67 -3.37 -19.06 -0.80
CA TYR A 67 -2.95 -17.67 -0.65
C TYR A 67 -1.47 -17.54 -1.03
N THR A 68 -1.20 -16.89 -2.15
CA THR A 68 0.12 -16.69 -2.73
C THR A 68 0.61 -15.27 -2.49
N PHE A 69 1.77 -15.13 -1.87
CA PHE A 69 2.45 -13.85 -1.64
C PHE A 69 3.40 -13.54 -2.81
N LEU A 70 3.03 -12.57 -3.64
CA LEU A 70 3.83 -12.09 -4.76
C LEU A 70 4.96 -11.18 -4.24
N SER A 71 6.10 -11.79 -3.94
CA SER A 71 7.22 -11.10 -3.29
C SER A 71 7.98 -10.18 -4.25
N TRP A 72 8.17 -8.93 -3.83
CA TRP A 72 9.08 -7.95 -4.44
C TRP A 72 9.92 -7.20 -3.40
N ASN A 73 9.98 -7.74 -2.17
CA ASN A 73 10.67 -7.12 -1.04
C ASN A 73 12.20 -7.03 -1.24
N ASP A 74 12.77 -7.84 -2.12
CA ASP A 74 14.17 -7.76 -2.56
C ASP A 74 14.43 -6.46 -3.33
N ILE A 75 13.54 -6.10 -4.26
CA ILE A 75 13.58 -4.82 -4.99
C ILE A 75 13.36 -3.66 -4.03
N VAL A 76 12.41 -3.80 -3.10
CA VAL A 76 12.19 -2.78 -2.05
C VAL A 76 13.45 -2.55 -1.22
N LYS A 77 14.12 -3.62 -0.76
CA LYS A 77 15.36 -3.51 0.05
C LYS A 77 16.47 -2.78 -0.70
N LYS A 78 16.67 -3.06 -1.99
CA LYS A 78 17.67 -2.37 -2.82
C LYS A 78 17.43 -0.86 -2.92
N ASN A 79 16.17 -0.44 -2.84
CA ASN A 79 15.75 0.96 -2.92
C ASN A 79 15.41 1.55 -1.53
N TRP A 80 15.75 0.86 -0.44
CA TRP A 80 15.36 1.26 0.90
C TRP A 80 16.32 2.28 1.49
N SER A 81 15.83 3.50 1.73
CA SER A 81 16.62 4.59 2.33
C SER A 81 17.01 4.27 3.78
N GLU A 82 18.29 4.26 4.14
CA GLU A 82 18.76 3.89 5.50
C GLU A 82 19.32 5.08 6.29
N GLY A 83 19.74 6.16 5.61
CA GLY A 83 20.41 7.30 6.22
C GLY A 83 19.64 8.63 6.20
N ILE A 84 20.22 9.64 6.87
CA ILE A 84 19.75 11.03 6.83
C ILE A 84 19.88 11.59 5.39
N LYS A 85 20.97 11.27 4.68
CA LYS A 85 21.18 11.69 3.29
C LYS A 85 20.06 11.18 2.38
N ASP A 86 19.73 9.90 2.50
CA ASP A 86 18.65 9.28 1.72
C ASP A 86 17.29 9.89 2.08
N ALA A 87 17.03 10.12 3.36
CA ALA A 87 15.80 10.78 3.81
C ALA A 87 15.64 12.21 3.26
N LEU A 88 16.74 12.96 3.14
CA LEU A 88 16.75 14.28 2.49
C LEU A 88 16.50 14.14 0.98
N SER A 89 17.12 13.16 0.32
CA SER A 89 16.88 12.84 -1.09
C SER A 89 15.42 12.46 -1.36
N ASP A 90 14.80 11.71 -0.46
CA ASP A 90 13.38 11.33 -0.53
C ASP A 90 12.46 12.56 -0.41
N CYS A 91 12.74 13.44 0.56
CA CYS A 91 12.00 14.68 0.74
C CYS A 91 12.17 15.61 -0.47
N TYR A 92 13.37 15.68 -1.03
CA TYR A 92 13.65 16.46 -2.24
C TYR A 92 12.91 15.90 -3.46
N SER A 93 12.92 14.57 -3.64
CA SER A 93 12.20 13.90 -4.73
C SER A 93 10.70 14.18 -4.64
N PHE A 94 10.13 14.08 -3.43
CA PHE A 94 8.74 14.47 -3.18
C PHE A 94 8.50 15.94 -3.53
N PHE A 95 9.28 16.85 -2.97
CA PHE A 95 9.11 18.29 -3.21
C PHE A 95 9.20 18.64 -4.70
N ARG A 96 10.20 18.08 -5.40
CA ARG A 96 10.41 18.30 -6.83
C ARG A 96 9.23 17.81 -7.66
N ILE A 97 8.72 16.62 -7.39
CA ILE A 97 7.63 16.07 -8.21
C ILE A 97 6.29 16.65 -7.81
N TYR A 98 5.94 16.75 -6.53
CA TYR A 98 4.59 17.12 -6.12
C TYR A 98 4.38 18.63 -5.93
N THR A 99 5.42 19.38 -5.55
CA THR A 99 5.32 20.84 -5.37
C THR A 99 5.60 21.57 -6.68
N ILE A 100 6.78 21.37 -7.27
CA ILE A 100 7.23 22.16 -8.44
C ILE A 100 6.33 21.93 -9.67
N THR A 101 5.78 20.71 -9.84
CA THR A 101 4.91 20.43 -11.00
C THR A 101 3.46 20.87 -10.82
N GLY A 102 3.08 21.33 -9.61
CA GLY A 102 1.72 21.77 -9.28
C GLY A 102 0.75 20.65 -8.85
N LEU A 103 1.21 19.40 -8.66
CA LEU A 103 0.35 18.28 -8.28
C LEU A 103 -0.34 18.47 -6.93
N PHE A 104 0.24 19.26 -6.03
CA PHE A 104 -0.36 19.57 -4.74
C PHE A 104 -1.77 20.18 -4.86
N LEU A 105 -2.06 20.95 -5.90
CA LEU A 105 -3.40 21.51 -6.16
C LEU A 105 -4.41 20.40 -6.43
N LYS A 106 -4.01 19.45 -7.30
CA LYS A 106 -4.84 18.30 -7.64
C LYS A 106 -5.02 17.37 -6.44
N PHE A 107 -3.98 17.16 -5.65
CA PHE A 107 -4.05 16.38 -4.41
C PHE A 107 -4.94 17.06 -3.38
N GLY A 108 -4.84 18.37 -3.20
CA GLY A 108 -5.70 19.12 -2.28
C GLY A 108 -7.18 19.06 -2.67
N LYS A 109 -7.47 19.09 -3.98
CA LYS A 109 -8.83 18.94 -4.50
C LYS A 109 -9.39 17.53 -4.29
N GLU A 110 -8.62 16.50 -4.66
CA GLU A 110 -9.13 15.12 -4.71
C GLU A 110 -8.94 14.35 -3.38
N SER A 111 -7.90 14.64 -2.60
CA SER A 111 -7.62 14.00 -1.30
C SER A 111 -6.81 14.90 -0.36
N PRO A 112 -7.46 15.80 0.41
CA PRO A 112 -6.77 16.70 1.33
C PRO A 112 -6.03 15.96 2.47
N HIS A 113 -6.55 14.80 2.90
CA HIS A 113 -5.92 13.98 3.93
C HIS A 113 -4.57 13.41 3.46
N GLN A 114 -4.52 12.95 2.20
CA GLN A 114 -3.29 12.49 1.57
C GLN A 114 -2.31 13.64 1.37
N LEU A 115 -2.79 14.82 0.96
CA LEU A 115 -1.95 16.00 0.83
C LEU A 115 -1.24 16.32 2.16
N ILE A 116 -1.99 16.43 3.25
CA ILE A 116 -1.43 16.74 4.58
C ILE A 116 -0.38 15.70 5.00
N THR A 117 -0.67 14.42 4.77
CA THR A 117 0.25 13.34 5.14
C THR A 117 1.47 13.26 4.23
N GLY A 118 1.31 13.50 2.93
CA GLY A 118 2.42 13.54 1.98
C GLY A 118 3.41 14.67 2.28
N TYR A 119 2.91 15.84 2.71
CA TYR A 119 3.74 16.98 3.13
C TYR A 119 4.30 16.87 4.55
N TYR A 120 3.81 15.93 5.36
CA TYR A 120 4.28 15.74 6.73
C TYR A 120 5.80 15.56 6.84
N PRO A 121 6.47 14.73 6.01
CA PRO A 121 7.92 14.60 6.06
C PRO A 121 8.67 15.87 5.68
N PHE A 122 8.20 16.59 4.67
CA PHE A 122 8.81 17.84 4.24
C PHE A 122 8.82 18.87 5.37
N PHE A 123 7.65 19.14 5.98
CA PHE A 123 7.56 20.08 7.10
C PHE A 123 8.32 19.59 8.34
N TYR A 124 8.32 18.29 8.61
CA TYR A 124 9.10 17.74 9.72
C TYR A 124 10.60 18.00 9.54
N VAL A 125 11.14 17.75 8.35
CA VAL A 125 12.56 17.99 8.03
C VAL A 125 12.88 19.48 8.06
N LEU A 126 12.02 20.32 7.48
CA LEU A 126 12.20 21.78 7.48
C LEU A 126 12.22 22.35 8.90
N LEU A 127 11.23 22.01 9.72
CA LEU A 127 11.16 22.45 11.11
C LEU A 127 12.31 21.88 11.95
N SER A 128 12.75 20.65 11.67
CA SER A 128 13.93 20.06 12.32
C SER A 128 15.21 20.83 11.99
N LEU A 129 15.36 21.28 10.74
CA LEU A 129 16.49 22.12 10.32
C LEU A 129 16.43 23.49 11.00
N ILE A 130 15.28 24.17 10.95
CA ILE A 130 15.09 25.48 11.60
C ILE A 130 15.39 25.38 13.10
N PHE A 131 14.85 24.35 13.76
CA PHE A 131 15.10 24.11 15.19
C PHE A 131 16.58 23.84 15.48
N THR A 132 17.25 23.08 14.62
CA THR A 132 18.68 22.82 14.74
C THR A 132 19.50 24.11 14.65
N LEU A 133 19.23 24.94 13.64
CA LEU A 133 19.91 26.22 13.45
C LEU A 133 19.61 27.19 14.59
N PHE A 134 18.34 27.26 15.01
CA PHE A 134 17.93 28.08 16.15
C PHE A 134 18.68 27.71 17.42
N CYS A 135 18.78 26.42 17.76
CA CYS A 135 19.54 25.98 18.93
C CYS A 135 21.04 26.24 18.79
N ALA A 136 21.62 26.01 17.60
CA ALA A 136 23.04 26.24 17.37
C ALA A 136 23.40 27.73 17.49
N PHE A 137 22.77 28.61 16.71
CA PHE A 137 23.01 30.05 16.80
C PHE A 137 22.55 30.65 18.12
N GLY A 138 21.46 30.15 18.69
CA GLY A 138 21.00 30.49 20.04
C GLY A 138 22.04 30.18 21.11
N SER A 139 22.77 29.06 20.99
CA SER A 139 23.88 28.76 21.93
C SER A 139 25.04 29.75 21.83
N LEU A 140 25.32 30.29 20.63
CA LEU A 140 26.37 31.31 20.46
C LEU A 140 26.00 32.61 21.17
N PHE A 141 24.72 33.00 21.11
CA PHE A 141 24.20 34.20 21.77
C PHE A 141 24.04 33.98 23.29
N TYR A 142 23.41 32.89 23.71
CA TYR A 142 23.13 32.61 25.12
C TYR A 142 24.40 32.40 25.95
N LEU A 143 25.40 31.74 25.38
CA LEU A 143 26.67 31.49 26.05
C LEU A 143 27.69 32.63 25.83
N GLN A 144 27.27 33.82 25.37
CA GLN A 144 28.19 34.91 25.02
C GLN A 144 29.15 35.33 26.13
N ASN A 145 28.72 35.22 27.39
CA ASN A 145 29.51 35.57 28.57
C ASN A 145 30.43 34.43 29.05
N PHE A 146 30.41 33.26 28.39
CA PHE A 146 31.26 32.11 28.72
C PHE A 146 32.48 32.03 27.80
N HIS A 147 33.48 31.21 28.18
CA HIS A 147 34.67 30.96 27.38
C HIS A 147 34.33 30.56 25.94
N ILE A 148 35.06 31.15 24.98
CA ILE A 148 34.83 30.96 23.54
C ILE A 148 34.83 29.49 23.11
N VAL A 149 35.67 28.66 23.75
CA VAL A 149 35.73 27.21 23.48
C VAL A 149 34.40 26.52 23.83
N LEU A 150 33.79 26.85 24.96
CA LEU A 150 32.49 26.29 25.36
C LEU A 150 31.38 26.71 24.41
N ARG A 151 31.41 27.96 23.92
CA ARG A 151 30.45 28.49 22.93
C ARG A 151 30.52 27.74 21.61
N ILE A 152 31.74 27.62 21.05
CA ILE A 152 31.97 26.91 19.79
C ILE A 152 31.62 25.44 19.94
N LEU A 153 31.97 24.82 21.07
CA LEU A 153 31.64 23.43 21.35
C LEU A 153 30.13 23.22 21.42
N ALA A 154 29.38 24.07 22.13
CA ALA A 154 27.92 23.99 22.17
C ALA A 154 27.25 24.15 20.79
N PHE A 155 27.78 25.06 19.96
CA PHE A 155 27.34 25.26 18.57
C PHE A 155 27.56 24.00 17.73
N ILE A 156 28.77 23.45 17.75
CA ILE A 156 29.12 22.23 16.99
C ILE A 156 28.31 21.04 17.49
N LEU A 157 28.17 20.85 18.81
CA LEU A 157 27.37 19.79 19.38
C LEU A 157 25.91 19.89 18.92
N SER A 158 25.33 21.09 18.91
CA SER A 158 23.97 21.32 18.42
C SER A 158 23.82 20.90 16.95
N LEU A 159 24.75 21.31 16.08
CA LEU A 159 24.72 20.96 14.66
C LEU A 159 24.88 19.45 14.39
N VAL A 160 25.64 18.73 15.23
CA VAL A 160 25.94 17.30 15.00
C VAL A 160 24.93 16.37 15.67
N PHE A 161 24.54 16.65 16.91
CA PHE A 161 23.73 15.73 17.71
C PHE A 161 22.22 15.94 17.49
N LEU A 162 21.77 17.18 17.32
CA LEU A 162 20.35 17.48 17.22
C LEU A 162 19.70 16.87 15.96
N PRO A 163 20.31 16.92 14.76
CA PRO A 163 19.78 16.22 13.58
C PRO A 163 19.71 14.70 13.76
N LYS A 164 20.69 14.09 14.43
CA LYS A 164 20.69 12.64 14.71
C LYS A 164 19.55 12.26 15.66
N MET A 165 19.29 13.09 16.67
CA MET A 165 18.18 12.89 17.59
C MET A 165 16.83 13.05 16.88
N LEU A 166 16.66 14.11 16.10
CA LEU A 166 15.44 14.37 15.32
C LEU A 166 15.21 13.30 14.25
N TYR A 167 16.26 12.77 13.62
CA TYR A 167 16.14 11.63 12.72
C TYR A 167 15.61 10.38 13.45
N LYS A 168 16.13 10.08 14.65
CA LYS A 168 15.61 8.96 15.46
C LYS A 168 14.13 9.17 15.85
N LEU A 169 13.75 10.41 16.19
CA LEU A 169 12.37 10.75 16.52
C LEU A 169 11.45 10.63 15.28
N GLY A 170 11.87 11.15 14.13
CA GLY A 170 11.12 11.05 12.88
C GLY A 170 10.88 9.60 12.45
N LYS A 171 11.84 8.69 12.69
CA LYS A 171 11.61 7.24 12.48
C LYS A 171 10.48 6.70 13.36
N LYS A 172 10.43 7.08 14.65
CA LYS A 172 9.35 6.66 15.55
C LYS A 172 7.98 7.23 15.15
N LEU A 173 7.96 8.42 14.55
CA LEU A 173 6.74 9.08 14.09
C LEU A 173 6.34 8.70 12.65
N ALA A 174 6.98 7.68 12.07
CA ALA A 174 6.74 7.19 10.71
C ALA A 174 6.97 8.23 9.59
N VAL A 175 7.71 9.31 9.87
CA VAL A 175 8.04 10.38 8.91
C VAL A 175 8.74 9.83 7.68
N PHE A 176 9.86 9.14 7.90
CA PHE A 176 10.70 8.65 6.81
C PHE A 176 10.09 7.45 6.10
N TRP A 177 9.17 6.74 6.74
CA TRP A 177 8.39 5.70 6.07
C TRP A 177 7.46 6.30 5.01
N ILE A 178 6.75 7.39 5.33
CA ILE A 178 5.92 8.12 4.35
C ILE A 178 6.79 8.70 3.23
N ALA A 179 7.93 9.32 3.58
CA ALA A 179 8.84 9.92 2.60
C ALA A 179 9.32 8.89 1.56
N ARG A 180 9.72 7.69 2.00
CA ARG A 180 10.15 6.60 1.12
C ARG A 180 9.07 6.17 0.13
N ILE A 181 7.84 5.95 0.60
CA ILE A 181 6.72 5.57 -0.28
C ILE A 181 6.47 6.65 -1.32
N CYS A 182 6.40 7.90 -0.88
CA CYS A 182 6.15 9.04 -1.74
C CYS A 182 7.27 9.24 -2.77
N SER A 183 8.52 9.10 -2.35
CA SER A 183 9.73 9.18 -3.19
C SER A 183 9.81 8.05 -4.21
N PHE A 184 9.50 6.82 -3.79
CA PHE A 184 9.46 5.67 -4.69
C PHE A 184 8.41 5.87 -5.80
N CYS A 185 7.20 6.31 -5.45
CA CYS A 185 6.18 6.64 -6.44
C CYS A 185 6.54 7.86 -7.28
N ALA A 186 7.17 8.89 -6.70
CA ALA A 186 7.64 10.09 -7.42
C ALA A 186 8.59 9.73 -8.58
N ASN A 187 9.37 8.68 -8.39
CA ASN A 187 10.35 8.18 -9.36
C ASN A 187 9.84 6.95 -10.13
N TRP A 188 8.51 6.72 -10.17
CA TRP A 188 7.91 5.51 -10.75
C TRP A 188 8.37 5.21 -12.18
N GLU A 189 8.42 6.21 -13.07
CA GLU A 189 8.84 6.03 -14.47
C GLU A 189 10.20 5.35 -14.60
N LYS A 190 11.13 5.67 -13.70
CA LYS A 190 12.45 5.03 -13.62
C LYS A 190 12.36 3.70 -12.87
N ASN A 191 11.69 3.68 -11.72
CA ASN A 191 11.63 2.53 -10.83
C ASN A 191 10.87 1.33 -11.42
N SER A 192 9.92 1.58 -12.33
CA SER A 192 9.09 0.54 -12.95
C SER A 192 9.80 -0.21 -14.07
N GLN A 193 10.99 0.23 -14.49
CA GLN A 193 11.77 -0.39 -15.56
C GLN A 193 12.76 -1.43 -14.99
N GLY A 194 13.26 -2.32 -15.87
CA GLY A 194 14.31 -3.28 -15.51
C GLY A 194 13.80 -4.37 -14.57
N GLU A 195 14.38 -4.50 -13.38
CA GLU A 195 14.09 -5.59 -12.45
C GLU A 195 12.61 -5.61 -12.02
N LEU A 196 11.99 -4.45 -11.80
CA LEU A 196 10.59 -4.38 -11.40
C LEU A 196 9.64 -4.72 -12.56
N GLU A 197 9.99 -4.32 -13.78
CA GLU A 197 9.21 -4.68 -14.98
C GLU A 197 9.15 -6.20 -15.14
N LEU A 198 10.31 -6.85 -15.11
CA LEU A 198 10.44 -8.30 -15.21
C LEU A 198 9.69 -9.01 -14.08
N ARG A 199 9.72 -8.44 -12.86
CA ARG A 199 8.95 -8.98 -11.73
C ARG A 199 7.44 -8.88 -11.97
N MET A 200 6.96 -7.76 -12.50
CA MET A 200 5.54 -7.59 -12.83
C MET A 200 5.11 -8.51 -13.99
N ASP A 201 5.98 -8.77 -14.96
CA ASP A 201 5.74 -9.74 -16.03
C ASP A 201 5.59 -11.16 -15.47
N ASP A 202 6.45 -11.55 -14.53
CA ASP A 202 6.37 -12.86 -13.90
C ASP A 202 5.11 -13.01 -13.02
N PHE A 203 4.74 -11.97 -12.26
CA PHE A 203 3.47 -11.93 -11.54
C PHE A 203 2.29 -12.15 -12.49
N ALA A 204 2.26 -11.40 -13.60
CA ALA A 204 1.19 -11.51 -14.58
C ALA A 204 1.15 -12.90 -15.23
N ARG A 205 2.32 -13.50 -15.50
CA ARG A 205 2.42 -14.87 -16.03
C ARG A 205 1.82 -15.88 -15.07
N VAL A 206 2.22 -15.90 -13.80
CA VAL A 206 1.71 -16.89 -12.83
C VAL A 206 0.21 -16.74 -12.59
N ILE A 207 -0.30 -15.52 -12.52
CA ILE A 207 -1.75 -15.27 -12.39
C ILE A 207 -2.50 -15.78 -13.64
N PHE A 208 -1.98 -15.47 -14.83
CA PHE A 208 -2.59 -15.88 -16.09
C PHE A 208 -2.66 -17.41 -16.23
N GLU A 209 -1.57 -18.13 -15.95
CA GLU A 209 -1.58 -19.60 -15.99
C GLU A 209 -2.62 -20.18 -15.03
N LYS A 210 -2.74 -19.61 -13.82
CA LYS A 210 -3.74 -20.07 -12.85
C LYS A 210 -5.19 -19.82 -13.29
N LEU A 211 -5.45 -18.68 -13.92
CA LEU A 211 -6.74 -18.40 -14.55
C LEU A 211 -7.04 -19.39 -15.67
N LYS A 212 -6.05 -19.68 -16.52
CA LYS A 212 -6.17 -20.57 -17.68
C LYS A 212 -6.47 -22.01 -17.25
N GLU A 213 -5.75 -22.53 -16.26
CA GLU A 213 -5.99 -23.86 -15.67
C GLU A 213 -7.43 -24.06 -15.18
N ASN A 214 -8.08 -23.00 -14.70
CA ASN A 214 -9.38 -23.07 -14.03
C ASN A 214 -10.49 -22.31 -14.79
N VAL A 215 -10.29 -22.03 -16.09
CA VAL A 215 -11.21 -21.20 -16.89
C VAL A 215 -12.63 -21.78 -16.97
N ASN A 216 -12.75 -23.11 -16.96
CA ASN A 216 -14.01 -23.84 -17.07
C ASN A 216 -14.67 -24.13 -15.71
N ASP A 217 -13.98 -23.91 -14.60
CA ASP A 217 -14.53 -24.13 -13.27
C ASP A 217 -15.47 -22.98 -12.88
N LYS A 218 -16.77 -23.28 -12.79
CA LYS A 218 -17.81 -22.32 -12.41
C LYS A 218 -17.77 -21.97 -10.93
N ASN A 219 -17.18 -22.81 -10.08
CA ASN A 219 -17.04 -22.62 -8.64
C ASN A 219 -15.66 -22.08 -8.24
N TYR A 220 -14.82 -21.77 -9.24
CA TYR A 220 -13.53 -21.14 -9.07
C TYR A 220 -13.60 -19.61 -9.01
N GLU A 221 -12.70 -19.02 -8.24
CA GLU A 221 -12.46 -17.59 -8.14
C GLU A 221 -10.95 -17.33 -7.97
N LEU A 222 -10.42 -16.33 -8.65
CA LEU A 222 -9.09 -15.80 -8.42
C LEU A 222 -9.19 -14.36 -7.96
N ILE A 223 -8.62 -14.03 -6.80
CA ILE A 223 -8.57 -12.66 -6.27
C ILE A 223 -7.14 -12.13 -6.40
N LEU A 224 -6.95 -11.12 -7.23
CA LEU A 224 -5.76 -10.29 -7.22
C LEU A 224 -5.94 -9.19 -6.16
N SER A 225 -5.29 -9.38 -5.02
CA SER A 225 -5.32 -8.47 -3.88
C SER A 225 -4.04 -7.64 -3.82
N ALA A 226 -4.16 -6.34 -3.54
CA ALA A 226 -3.00 -5.47 -3.43
C ALA A 226 -3.19 -4.40 -2.35
N HIS A 227 -2.11 -4.05 -1.66
CA HIS A 227 -2.11 -3.05 -0.58
C HIS A 227 -1.09 -1.95 -0.84
N SER A 228 -1.45 -0.69 -0.51
CA SER A 228 -0.51 0.45 -0.54
C SER A 228 0.13 0.61 -1.93
N VAL A 229 1.45 0.80 -2.03
CA VAL A 229 2.21 0.84 -3.30
C VAL A 229 2.01 -0.43 -4.14
N GLY A 230 1.67 -1.58 -3.54
CA GLY A 230 1.30 -2.78 -4.29
C GLY A 230 0.10 -2.54 -5.21
N THR A 231 -0.80 -1.61 -4.87
CA THR A 231 -1.92 -1.20 -5.76
C THR A 231 -1.44 -0.50 -7.03
N VAL A 232 -0.30 0.19 -6.99
CA VAL A 232 0.34 0.77 -8.18
C VAL A 232 0.85 -0.34 -9.09
N LEU A 233 1.58 -1.32 -8.55
CA LEU A 233 2.05 -2.50 -9.30
C LEU A 233 0.86 -3.30 -9.87
N CYS A 234 -0.23 -3.41 -9.09
CA CYS A 234 -1.45 -4.11 -9.49
C CYS A 234 -2.01 -3.59 -10.81
N ILE A 235 -1.93 -2.28 -11.10
CA ILE A 235 -2.38 -1.72 -12.38
C ILE A 235 -1.65 -2.35 -13.56
N ASN A 236 -0.31 -2.34 -13.54
CA ASN A 236 0.47 -2.91 -14.65
C ASN A 236 0.34 -4.43 -14.72
N VAL A 237 0.34 -5.12 -13.57
CA VAL A 237 0.17 -6.58 -13.51
C VAL A 237 -1.19 -6.98 -14.08
N LEU A 238 -2.27 -6.32 -13.66
CA LEU A 238 -3.62 -6.60 -14.14
C LEU A 238 -3.75 -6.31 -15.65
N ALA A 239 -3.20 -5.20 -16.14
CA ALA A 239 -3.21 -4.89 -17.57
C ALA A 239 -2.48 -5.98 -18.38
N LYS A 240 -1.33 -6.47 -17.90
CA LYS A 240 -0.58 -7.57 -18.52
C LYS A 240 -1.36 -8.90 -18.48
N VAL A 241 -2.03 -9.22 -17.37
CA VAL A 241 -2.89 -10.42 -17.25
C VAL A 241 -4.02 -10.36 -18.28
N LEU A 242 -4.75 -9.25 -18.37
CA LEU A 242 -5.88 -9.13 -19.28
C LEU A 242 -5.45 -9.16 -20.75
N ARG A 243 -4.31 -8.53 -21.10
CA ARG A 243 -3.74 -8.64 -22.46
C ARG A 243 -3.38 -10.07 -22.83
N LYS A 244 -2.84 -10.87 -21.89
CA LYS A 244 -2.58 -12.31 -22.10
C LYS A 244 -3.89 -13.08 -22.28
N CYS A 245 -4.89 -12.81 -21.45
CA CYS A 245 -6.23 -13.38 -21.59
C CYS A 245 -6.84 -13.11 -22.98
N GLU A 246 -6.76 -11.87 -23.46
CA GLU A 246 -7.27 -11.51 -24.79
C GLU A 246 -6.49 -12.18 -25.92
N LYS A 247 -5.15 -12.20 -25.81
CA LYS A 247 -4.28 -12.82 -26.81
C LYS A 247 -4.53 -14.33 -26.96
N GLU A 248 -4.80 -15.03 -25.85
CA GLU A 248 -5.02 -16.48 -25.84
C GLU A 248 -6.50 -16.88 -25.75
N ASN A 249 -7.41 -15.91 -25.89
CA ASN A 249 -8.86 -16.11 -25.80
C ASN A 249 -9.31 -16.83 -24.50
N VAL A 250 -8.67 -16.51 -23.38
CA VAL A 250 -8.99 -17.03 -22.04
C VAL A 250 -9.94 -16.07 -21.34
N SER A 251 -11.10 -16.57 -20.89
CA SER A 251 -12.05 -15.75 -20.15
C SER A 251 -11.50 -15.35 -18.77
N PHE A 252 -11.53 -14.04 -18.45
CA PHE A 252 -11.15 -13.50 -17.15
C PHE A 252 -12.35 -13.31 -16.19
N LYS A 253 -13.51 -13.93 -16.44
CA LYS A 253 -14.72 -13.79 -15.58
C LYS A 253 -14.51 -14.19 -14.12
N ASN A 254 -13.57 -15.11 -13.89
CA ASN A 254 -13.23 -15.64 -12.56
C ASN A 254 -12.20 -14.76 -11.84
N LEU A 255 -11.57 -13.79 -12.53
CA LEU A 255 -10.64 -12.83 -11.94
C LEU A 255 -11.42 -11.70 -11.24
N LYS A 256 -11.09 -11.47 -9.97
CA LYS A 256 -11.59 -10.36 -9.14
C LYS A 256 -10.40 -9.55 -8.64
N VAL A 257 -10.62 -8.25 -8.44
CA VAL A 257 -9.57 -7.33 -7.99
C VAL A 257 -9.98 -6.71 -6.67
N LEU A 258 -9.05 -6.72 -5.71
CA LEU A 258 -9.22 -6.11 -4.39
C LEU A 258 -8.03 -5.19 -4.12
N THR A 259 -8.26 -3.88 -4.13
CA THR A 259 -7.25 -2.90 -3.73
C THR A 259 -7.55 -2.36 -2.34
N LEU A 260 -6.50 -2.24 -1.52
CA LEU A 260 -6.59 -1.89 -0.10
C LEU A 260 -5.67 -0.71 0.19
N GLY A 261 -6.24 0.41 0.65
CA GLY A 261 -5.46 1.61 0.97
C GLY A 261 -4.64 2.10 -0.22
N GLU A 262 -5.28 2.29 -1.37
CA GLU A 262 -4.59 2.56 -2.64
C GLU A 262 -3.76 3.86 -2.63
N CYS A 263 -2.64 3.82 -3.34
CA CYS A 263 -1.72 4.94 -3.55
C CYS A 263 -1.56 5.30 -5.05
N ILE A 264 -2.47 4.86 -5.91
CA ILE A 264 -2.44 4.96 -7.37
C ILE A 264 -2.25 6.41 -7.85
N PRO A 265 -2.96 7.41 -7.29
CA PRO A 265 -2.75 8.81 -7.69
C PRO A 265 -1.38 9.39 -7.37
N LEU A 266 -0.56 8.76 -6.52
CA LEU A 266 0.85 9.15 -6.38
C LEU A 266 1.58 9.06 -7.73
N VAL A 267 1.20 8.10 -8.58
CA VAL A 267 1.82 7.87 -9.89
C VAL A 267 0.95 8.42 -11.02
N SER A 268 -0.33 8.11 -11.04
CA SER A 268 -1.19 8.38 -12.21
C SER A 268 -1.39 9.87 -12.50
N TYR A 269 -1.28 10.73 -11.47
CA TYR A 269 -1.42 12.17 -11.66
C TYR A 269 -0.16 12.84 -12.22
N GLN A 270 1.02 12.22 -12.09
CA GLN A 270 2.28 12.82 -12.54
C GLN A 270 2.29 13.07 -14.04
N LYS A 271 2.83 14.20 -14.49
CA LYS A 271 2.81 14.57 -15.92
C LYS A 271 3.41 13.47 -16.81
N ARG A 272 4.48 12.81 -16.38
CA ARG A 272 5.22 11.80 -17.17
C ARG A 272 4.65 10.38 -17.13
N SER A 273 3.60 10.09 -16.36
CA SER A 273 3.07 8.73 -16.22
C SER A 273 2.16 8.29 -17.38
N PHE A 274 2.58 8.54 -18.62
CA PHE A 274 1.80 8.24 -19.84
C PHE A 274 1.49 6.76 -19.99
N GLU A 275 2.48 5.87 -19.89
CA GLU A 275 2.27 4.42 -20.01
C GLU A 275 1.39 3.89 -18.87
N PHE A 276 1.56 4.41 -17.66
CA PHE A 276 0.70 4.05 -16.53
C PHE A 276 -0.76 4.45 -16.76
N ARG A 277 -0.99 5.66 -17.31
CA ARG A 277 -2.34 6.11 -17.69
C ARG A 277 -2.92 5.30 -18.84
N LYS A 278 -2.12 4.87 -19.82
CA LYS A 278 -2.59 3.95 -20.88
C LYS A 278 -3.08 2.62 -20.30
N ASP A 279 -2.36 2.07 -19.32
CA ASP A 279 -2.81 0.87 -18.62
C ASP A 279 -4.11 1.12 -17.83
N LEU A 280 -4.23 2.25 -17.13
CA LEU A 280 -5.49 2.63 -16.46
C LEU A 280 -6.65 2.80 -17.43
N GLU A 281 -6.44 3.44 -18.59
CA GLU A 281 -7.47 3.62 -19.62
C GLU A 281 -7.90 2.28 -20.22
N TYR A 282 -6.93 1.41 -20.53
CA TYR A 282 -7.19 0.05 -20.98
C TYR A 282 -8.02 -0.72 -19.96
N LEU A 283 -7.66 -0.69 -18.68
CA LEU A 283 -8.45 -1.32 -17.61
C LEU A 283 -9.84 -0.70 -17.46
N GLY A 284 -9.94 0.63 -17.61
CA GLY A 284 -11.21 1.37 -17.60
C GLY A 284 -12.15 1.01 -18.75
N SER A 285 -11.66 0.35 -19.81
CA SER A 285 -12.47 -0.20 -20.90
C SER A 285 -13.00 -1.61 -20.65
N LYS A 286 -12.59 -2.26 -19.55
CA LYS A 286 -12.95 -3.66 -19.23
C LYS A 286 -14.00 -3.71 -18.13
N ASN A 287 -14.99 -4.58 -18.27
CA ASN A 287 -15.97 -4.83 -17.22
C ASN A 287 -15.41 -5.81 -16.18
N LEU A 288 -14.76 -5.27 -15.14
CA LEU A 288 -14.10 -6.05 -14.10
C LEU A 288 -14.93 -6.08 -12.82
N ILE A 289 -14.74 -7.11 -11.99
CA ILE A 289 -15.20 -7.06 -10.61
C ILE A 289 -14.04 -6.53 -9.76
N TRP A 290 -14.09 -5.25 -9.44
CA TRP A 290 -13.05 -4.56 -8.68
C TRP A 290 -13.66 -3.80 -7.51
N TYR A 291 -13.20 -4.14 -6.31
CA TYR A 291 -13.50 -3.42 -5.08
C TYR A 291 -12.24 -2.73 -4.56
N ASP A 292 -12.35 -1.43 -4.30
CA ASP A 292 -11.30 -0.64 -3.65
C ASP A 292 -11.76 -0.24 -2.25
N PHE A 293 -11.03 -0.68 -1.22
CA PHE A 293 -11.31 -0.28 0.16
C PHE A 293 -10.24 0.67 0.68
N THR A 294 -10.67 1.85 1.07
CA THR A 294 -9.82 2.90 1.64
C THR A 294 -10.43 3.49 2.91
N SER A 295 -9.70 4.35 3.62
CA SER A 295 -10.21 4.98 4.84
C SER A 295 -9.56 6.34 5.08
N ILE A 296 -10.37 7.33 5.45
CA ILE A 296 -9.90 8.70 5.73
C ILE A 296 -8.86 8.80 6.86
N ILE A 297 -8.80 7.81 7.78
CA ILE A 297 -7.77 7.80 8.83
C ILE A 297 -6.42 7.31 8.33
N ASP A 298 -6.42 6.59 7.21
CA ASP A 298 -5.22 6.21 6.52
C ASP A 298 -4.83 7.37 5.60
N GLY A 299 -4.08 8.31 6.18
CA GLY A 299 -3.58 9.45 5.44
C GLY A 299 -2.53 9.11 4.40
N ALA A 300 -2.11 7.84 4.23
CA ALA A 300 -1.18 7.44 3.17
C ALA A 300 -1.89 6.92 1.90
N CYS A 301 -3.21 6.78 1.93
CA CYS A 301 -4.05 6.41 0.78
C CYS A 301 -4.90 7.57 0.23
N PHE A 302 -5.45 7.39 -0.97
CA PHE A 302 -6.44 8.29 -1.55
C PHE A 302 -7.85 7.79 -1.25
N ALA A 303 -8.40 8.21 -0.11
CA ALA A 303 -9.68 7.69 0.37
C ALA A 303 -10.85 7.98 -0.59
N GLN A 304 -11.42 6.91 -1.15
CA GLN A 304 -12.58 6.88 -2.05
C GLN A 304 -12.45 7.78 -3.28
N VAL A 305 -11.23 7.99 -3.77
CA VAL A 305 -10.98 8.76 -5.00
C VAL A 305 -11.24 7.89 -6.21
N ASP A 306 -11.97 8.41 -7.20
CA ASP A 306 -12.08 7.78 -8.53
C ASP A 306 -10.77 7.95 -9.31
N PHE A 307 -9.75 7.21 -8.89
CA PHE A 307 -8.39 7.33 -9.42
C PHE A 307 -8.30 7.05 -10.92
N ILE A 308 -9.31 6.42 -11.55
CA ILE A 308 -9.30 6.24 -13.00
C ILE A 308 -9.67 7.57 -13.66
N ARG A 309 -10.86 8.11 -13.40
CA ARG A 309 -11.31 9.34 -14.08
C ARG A 309 -10.51 10.56 -13.68
N THR A 310 -10.17 10.69 -12.40
CA THR A 310 -9.38 11.83 -11.92
C THR A 310 -7.96 11.81 -12.47
N SER A 311 -7.47 10.69 -12.99
CA SER A 311 -6.20 10.61 -13.72
C SER A 311 -6.27 11.19 -15.14
N GLY A 312 -7.44 11.63 -15.60
CA GLY A 312 -7.64 12.24 -16.91
C GLY A 312 -7.77 11.23 -18.05
N VAL A 313 -8.14 9.99 -17.75
CA VAL A 313 -8.38 8.94 -18.75
C VAL A 313 -9.86 8.60 -18.86
N LYS A 314 -10.30 8.12 -20.03
CA LYS A 314 -11.69 7.69 -20.22
C LYS A 314 -11.90 6.31 -19.60
N ALA A 315 -13.07 6.10 -19.02
CA ALA A 315 -13.43 4.83 -18.42
C ALA A 315 -14.93 4.54 -18.57
N GLN A 316 -15.24 3.37 -19.12
CA GLN A 316 -16.60 2.83 -19.22
C GLN A 316 -16.97 2.05 -17.95
N PHE A 317 -15.96 1.52 -17.27
CA PHE A 317 -16.05 0.81 -16.00
C PHE A 317 -15.47 1.64 -14.85
N SER A 318 -15.87 1.34 -13.62
CA SER A 318 -15.23 1.90 -12.41
C SER A 318 -15.22 0.89 -11.27
N PRO A 319 -14.08 0.77 -10.56
CA PRO A 319 -14.05 0.08 -9.28
C PRO A 319 -15.15 0.58 -8.34
N LYS A 320 -15.67 -0.31 -7.51
CA LYS A 320 -16.51 0.10 -6.37
C LYS A 320 -15.58 0.70 -5.31
N TYR A 321 -15.55 2.04 -5.25
CA TYR A 321 -14.78 2.82 -4.27
C TYR A 321 -15.49 2.85 -2.91
N LEU A 322 -14.99 2.09 -1.95
CA LEU A 322 -15.64 1.82 -0.67
C LEU A 322 -14.78 2.30 0.51
N SER A 323 -15.46 2.79 1.54
CA SER A 323 -14.81 3.04 2.83
C SER A 323 -14.79 1.78 3.68
N ALA A 324 -13.62 1.42 4.21
CA ALA A 324 -13.46 0.36 5.20
C ALA A 324 -14.14 0.70 6.55
N LYS A 325 -14.51 1.97 6.76
CA LYS A 325 -15.20 2.48 7.97
C LYS A 325 -14.56 1.98 9.28
N PHE A 326 -13.23 2.04 9.41
CA PHE A 326 -12.53 1.50 10.59
C PHE A 326 -13.07 1.97 11.95
N HIS A 327 -13.69 3.15 12.05
CA HIS A 327 -14.34 3.62 13.28
C HIS A 327 -15.47 2.70 13.77
N THR A 328 -16.13 1.94 12.89
CA THR A 328 -17.19 0.99 13.26
C THR A 328 -16.66 -0.41 13.56
N LEU A 329 -15.37 -0.68 13.28
CA LEU A 329 -14.76 -2.01 13.34
C LEU A 329 -13.89 -2.21 14.59
N TYR A 330 -13.67 -1.14 15.37
CA TYR A 330 -12.82 -1.14 16.55
C TYR A 330 -13.52 -0.48 17.74
N LYS A 331 -13.28 -0.99 18.94
CA LYS A 331 -13.76 -0.37 20.19
C LYS A 331 -13.19 1.04 20.32
N ASN A 332 -13.98 1.97 20.83
CA ASN A 332 -13.62 3.40 20.93
C ASN A 332 -12.24 3.66 21.54
N LYS A 333 -11.86 2.93 22.60
CA LYS A 333 -10.55 3.06 23.28
C LYS A 333 -9.38 2.70 22.35
N ASP A 334 -9.51 1.64 21.58
CA ASP A 334 -8.46 1.16 20.68
C ASP A 334 -8.43 1.98 19.39
N TYR A 335 -9.60 2.38 18.88
CA TYR A 335 -9.70 3.27 17.73
C TYR A 335 -8.99 4.61 17.98
N LYS A 336 -9.15 5.21 19.18
CA LYS A 336 -8.42 6.43 19.58
C LYS A 336 -6.90 6.27 19.54
N LYS A 337 -6.38 5.07 19.87
CA LYS A 337 -4.94 4.77 19.78
C LYS A 337 -4.50 4.61 18.33
N ILE A 338 -5.29 3.90 17.51
CA ILE A 338 -4.96 3.67 16.11
C ILE A 338 -4.88 4.99 15.33
N LYS A 339 -5.80 5.94 15.58
CA LYS A 339 -5.75 7.27 14.93
C LYS A 339 -4.45 8.03 15.14
N LYS A 340 -3.69 7.73 16.21
CA LYS A 340 -2.41 8.38 16.51
C LYS A 340 -1.21 7.67 15.87
N ASP A 341 -1.40 6.43 15.44
CA ASP A 341 -0.35 5.59 14.85
C ASP A 341 -0.62 5.47 13.34
N LYS A 342 -0.02 6.39 12.57
CA LYS A 342 -0.18 6.48 11.11
C LYS A 342 0.17 5.17 10.42
N TYR A 343 1.24 4.52 10.89
CA TYR A 343 1.69 3.25 10.35
C TYR A 343 0.64 2.16 10.58
N LYS A 344 0.15 2.03 11.82
CA LYS A 344 -0.89 1.05 12.14
C LYS A 344 -2.18 1.32 11.37
N ALA A 345 -2.60 2.58 11.24
CA ALA A 345 -3.78 2.96 10.48
C ALA A 345 -3.71 2.47 9.02
N HIS A 346 -2.54 2.61 8.39
CA HIS A 346 -2.32 2.18 7.00
C HIS A 346 -2.31 0.65 6.82
N PHE A 347 -1.92 -0.12 7.83
CA PHE A 347 -1.91 -1.60 7.76
C PHE A 347 -3.22 -2.26 8.23
N LEU A 348 -4.20 -1.49 8.72
CA LEU A 348 -5.46 -2.05 9.26
C LEU A 348 -6.24 -2.91 8.26
N TYR A 349 -6.10 -2.66 6.96
CA TYR A 349 -6.77 -3.47 5.93
C TYR A 349 -6.39 -4.96 5.97
N LEU A 350 -5.27 -5.30 6.57
CA LEU A 350 -4.80 -6.69 6.65
C LEU A 350 -5.06 -7.31 8.03
N PHE A 351 -5.68 -6.56 8.95
CA PHE A 351 -5.82 -6.94 10.34
C PHE A 351 -7.24 -7.42 10.66
N ALA A 352 -7.34 -8.20 11.74
CA ALA A 352 -8.62 -8.54 12.33
C ALA A 352 -9.36 -7.30 12.82
N THR A 353 -10.68 -7.34 12.70
CA THR A 353 -11.57 -6.37 13.31
C THR A 353 -11.91 -6.79 14.74
N GLN A 354 -12.40 -5.86 15.57
CA GLN A 354 -12.93 -6.15 16.91
C GLN A 354 -14.46 -6.22 16.92
N ILE A 355 -15.10 -5.64 15.91
CA ILE A 355 -16.55 -5.56 15.74
C ILE A 355 -16.84 -5.98 14.29
N GLN A 356 -17.90 -6.76 14.10
CA GLN A 356 -18.32 -7.17 12.78
C GLN A 356 -18.88 -5.98 11.99
N GLY A 357 -18.49 -5.87 10.73
CA GLY A 357 -19.01 -4.85 9.83
C GLY A 357 -18.90 -5.26 8.37
N VAL A 358 -19.19 -4.32 7.47
CA VAL A 358 -19.21 -4.58 6.02
C VAL A 358 -17.82 -4.97 5.50
N TYR A 359 -16.78 -4.28 5.97
CA TYR A 359 -15.41 -4.63 5.64
C TYR A 359 -14.85 -5.64 6.64
N ASN A 360 -14.42 -6.80 6.12
CA ASN A 360 -13.69 -7.81 6.87
C ASN A 360 -12.76 -8.56 5.92
N PHE A 361 -11.45 -8.35 6.06
CA PHE A 361 -10.44 -8.95 5.17
C PHE A 361 -10.50 -10.47 5.18
N PHE A 362 -10.65 -11.11 6.34
CA PHE A 362 -10.69 -12.57 6.41
C PHE A 362 -12.00 -13.13 5.84
N GLU A 363 -13.15 -12.48 6.03
CA GLU A 363 -14.38 -12.91 5.35
C GLU A 363 -14.23 -12.84 3.82
N ILE A 364 -13.56 -11.80 3.31
CA ILE A 364 -13.23 -11.68 1.88
C ILE A 364 -12.35 -12.84 1.40
N ILE A 365 -11.33 -13.23 2.17
CA ILE A 365 -10.39 -14.28 1.76
C ILE A 365 -10.93 -15.70 1.99
N ILE A 366 -11.50 -15.99 3.17
CA ILE A 366 -11.86 -17.34 3.59
C ILE A 366 -13.37 -17.63 3.58
N GLY A 367 -14.22 -16.61 3.42
CA GLY A 367 -15.67 -16.79 3.37
C GLY A 367 -16.14 -17.62 2.17
N LYS A 368 -17.25 -18.34 2.35
CA LYS A 368 -17.75 -19.38 1.42
C LYS A 368 -18.26 -18.90 0.06
N ASN A 369 -18.68 -17.64 -0.06
CA ASN A 369 -19.25 -17.12 -1.32
C ASN A 369 -18.13 -16.52 -2.20
N LYS A 370 -18.40 -16.26 -3.49
CA LYS A 370 -17.51 -15.42 -4.32
C LYS A 370 -17.52 -13.95 -3.87
N LEU A 371 -16.46 -13.19 -4.17
CA LEU A 371 -16.26 -11.81 -3.73
C LEU A 371 -17.46 -10.90 -4.06
N GLU A 372 -18.01 -11.01 -5.27
CA GLU A 372 -19.15 -10.19 -5.69
C GLU A 372 -20.42 -10.39 -4.86
N GLU A 373 -20.55 -11.53 -4.17
CA GLU A 373 -21.68 -11.83 -3.29
C GLU A 373 -21.44 -11.39 -1.84
N LYS A 374 -20.18 -11.09 -1.47
CA LYS A 374 -19.80 -10.65 -0.12
C LYS A 374 -19.99 -9.15 0.07
N ILE A 375 -19.78 -8.38 -1.00
CA ILE A 375 -19.79 -6.92 -0.96
C ILE A 375 -20.95 -6.42 -1.80
N LYS A 376 -22.00 -5.96 -1.12
CA LYS A 376 -23.19 -5.37 -1.73
C LYS A 376 -22.84 -4.05 -2.40
#